data_AF-A0A182PWP7-F1
#
_entry.id   AF-A0A182PWP7-F1
#
_cell.length_a   1.000
_cell.length_b   1.000
_cell.length_c   1.000
_cell.angle_alpha   90.00
_cell.angle_beta   90.00
_cell.angle_gamma   90.00
#
_symmetry.space_group_name_H-M   'P 1'
#
loop_
_entity.id
_entity.type
_entity.pdbx_description
1 polymer ?
#
loop_
_entity_poly.entity_id
_entity_poly.type
_entity_poly.pdbx_seq_one_letter_code
_entity_poly.pdbx_strand_id
1 'polypeptide(L)'
;QIHIDQVRIDWLETNGPFHIKQIAEHYGVYEHLFGNAFFVPRVALNIQYQCGESLHHVRFGNILKPSETQLPPRVQFDANINLTCNSKGKDVQSLWSLLLTNPDGHFEQNEKEYCHWFVGNIPNGDLKSGDELIPYLQPFPAKATGYQRYIFILYKQTNRINFSQYRQIDPYDLPARTFRTLDFYRQYQDHITPAGLAFFQSDWDASLPEFYHKKLQLQHPVFEYHFPASYIREQEWFPLRKPFNTYMDKYRDSALIRKEYLIRKFANTHPFEESEAPLRFPNAHPINDVPSWLGTEIRKDRLGWGRINDV
;
A
#
# COMPACT_ATOMS: atom_id res chain seq x y z
N GLN A 1 24.62 -25.85 -14.29
CA GLN A 1 23.49 -24.89 -14.25
C GLN A 1 22.76 -25.13 -12.94
N ILE A 2 22.50 -24.09 -12.14
CA ILE A 2 21.87 -24.25 -10.82
C ILE A 2 20.35 -24.29 -11.02
N HIS A 3 19.68 -25.33 -10.50
CA HIS A 3 18.22 -25.43 -10.52
C HIS A 3 17.62 -24.51 -9.46
N ILE A 4 17.07 -23.38 -9.91
CA ILE A 4 16.54 -22.33 -9.03
C ILE A 4 15.40 -22.85 -8.14
N ASP A 5 14.59 -23.77 -8.64
CA ASP A 5 13.47 -24.35 -7.88
C ASP A 5 13.94 -25.19 -6.69
N GLN A 6 14.99 -25.99 -6.88
CA GLN A 6 15.57 -26.77 -5.79
C GLN A 6 16.20 -25.86 -4.73
N VAL A 7 16.94 -24.83 -5.16
CA VAL A 7 17.51 -23.83 -4.24
C VAL A 7 16.43 -23.15 -3.42
N ARG A 8 15.26 -22.88 -4.02
CA ARG A 8 14.12 -22.28 -3.31
C ARG A 8 13.55 -23.22 -2.25
N ILE A 9 13.42 -24.51 -2.55
CA ILE A 9 12.95 -25.52 -1.59
C ILE A 9 13.94 -25.63 -0.42
N ASP A 10 15.22 -25.83 -0.73
CA ASP A 10 16.28 -25.94 0.29
C ASP A 10 16.37 -24.67 1.15
N TRP A 11 16.18 -23.50 0.54
CA TRP A 11 16.12 -22.22 1.26
C TRP A 11 14.93 -22.16 2.21
N LEU A 12 13.73 -22.57 1.79
CA LEU A 12 12.53 -22.56 2.64
C LEU A 12 12.67 -23.48 3.86
N GLU A 13 13.40 -24.59 3.75
CA GLU A 13 13.63 -25.50 4.88
C GLU A 13 14.70 -24.98 5.87
N THR A 14 15.67 -24.21 5.38
CA THR A 14 16.84 -23.78 6.16
C THR A 14 16.70 -22.35 6.68
N ASN A 15 17.13 -21.36 5.89
CA ASN A 15 17.27 -19.95 6.29
C ASN A 15 16.04 -19.10 5.93
N GLY A 16 15.15 -19.61 5.09
CA GLY A 16 13.99 -18.89 4.56
C GLY A 16 13.10 -18.27 5.64
N PRO A 17 12.70 -19.01 6.69
CA PRO A 17 11.90 -18.47 7.78
C PRO A 17 12.52 -17.22 8.44
N PHE A 18 13.85 -17.19 8.60
CA PHE A 18 14.56 -16.07 9.20
C PHE A 18 14.63 -14.87 8.26
N HIS A 19 14.87 -15.09 6.97
CA HIS A 19 14.84 -14.03 5.96
C HIS A 19 13.44 -13.44 5.83
N ILE A 20 12.39 -14.28 5.83
CA ILE A 20 11.00 -13.84 5.78
C ILE A 20 10.67 -12.99 7.01
N LYS A 21 11.14 -13.40 8.21
CA LYS A 21 11.01 -12.59 9.42
C LYS A 21 11.66 -11.21 9.23
N GLN A 22 12.90 -11.14 8.74
CA GLN A 22 13.59 -9.86 8.51
C GLN A 22 12.84 -8.98 7.50
N ILE A 23 12.31 -9.56 6.43
CA ILE A 23 11.49 -8.85 5.44
C ILE A 23 10.21 -8.33 6.11
N ALA A 24 9.50 -9.15 6.87
CA ALA A 24 8.28 -8.73 7.58
C ALA A 24 8.55 -7.61 8.60
N GLU A 25 9.71 -7.64 9.26
CA GLU A 25 10.17 -6.57 10.16
C GLU A 25 10.47 -5.27 9.40
N HIS A 26 11.15 -5.35 8.24
CA HIS A 26 11.39 -4.20 7.37
C HIS A 26 10.09 -3.54 6.89
N TYR A 27 9.10 -4.36 6.52
CA TYR A 27 7.77 -3.87 6.13
C TYR A 27 6.91 -3.45 7.33
N GLY A 28 7.40 -3.52 8.57
CA GLY A 28 6.65 -3.13 9.78
C GLY A 28 5.45 -4.02 10.08
N VAL A 29 5.42 -5.28 9.61
CA VAL A 29 4.28 -6.19 9.82
C VAL A 29 4.09 -6.52 11.29
N TYR A 30 5.17 -6.85 12.00
CA TYR A 30 5.10 -7.21 13.42
C TYR A 30 4.69 -6.03 14.30
N GLU A 31 5.27 -4.85 14.05
CA GLU A 31 4.96 -3.62 14.80
C GLU A 31 3.47 -3.30 14.77
N HIS A 32 2.86 -3.31 13.57
CA HIS A 32 1.46 -2.94 13.42
C HIS A 32 0.49 -4.02 13.90
N LEU A 33 0.79 -5.32 13.69
CA LEU A 33 -0.14 -6.41 14.02
C LEU A 33 0.02 -6.94 15.45
N PHE A 34 1.24 -6.99 15.97
CA PHE A 34 1.59 -7.63 17.23
C PHE A 34 2.32 -6.69 18.22
N GLY A 35 2.54 -5.42 17.85
CA GLY A 35 3.33 -4.48 18.65
C GLY A 35 4.79 -4.92 18.71
N ASN A 36 5.30 -5.13 19.93
CA ASN A 36 6.71 -5.50 20.12
C ASN A 36 6.99 -7.00 19.97
N ALA A 37 5.97 -7.82 19.70
CA ALA A 37 6.10 -9.26 19.58
C ALA A 37 6.40 -9.69 18.13
N PHE A 38 7.22 -10.73 17.98
CA PHE A 38 7.53 -11.32 16.68
C PHE A 38 7.49 -12.85 16.76
N PHE A 39 7.35 -13.50 15.61
CA PHE A 39 7.47 -14.95 15.49
C PHE A 39 8.22 -15.31 14.20
N VAL A 40 8.79 -16.50 14.14
CA VAL A 40 9.45 -17.01 12.93
C VAL A 40 8.44 -17.84 12.14
N PRO A 41 8.11 -17.49 10.89
CA PRO A 41 7.15 -18.24 10.08
C PRO A 41 7.77 -19.57 9.63
N ARG A 42 7.51 -20.64 10.39
CA ARG A 42 8.03 -21.99 10.13
C ARG A 42 7.25 -22.74 9.06
N VAL A 43 5.98 -22.39 8.86
CA VAL A 43 5.12 -23.01 7.85
C VAL A 43 5.09 -22.12 6.62
N ALA A 44 5.57 -22.65 5.50
CA ALA A 44 5.54 -21.93 4.22
C ALA A 44 4.09 -21.87 3.68
N LEU A 45 3.64 -20.66 3.37
CA LEU A 45 2.35 -20.42 2.71
C LEU A 45 2.56 -20.25 1.21
N ASN A 46 1.94 -21.10 0.41
CA ASN A 46 1.88 -20.94 -1.04
C ASN A 46 0.49 -20.43 -1.42
N ILE A 47 0.40 -19.15 -1.74
CA ILE A 47 -0.85 -18.46 -2.05
C ILE A 47 -0.81 -18.01 -3.51
N GLN A 48 -1.87 -18.35 -4.25
CA GLN A 48 -1.96 -18.16 -5.68
C GLN A 48 -3.31 -17.55 -6.04
N TYR A 49 -3.27 -16.41 -6.71
CA TYR A 49 -4.45 -15.78 -7.32
C TYR A 49 -4.57 -16.23 -8.77
N GLN A 50 -5.77 -16.66 -9.15
CA GLN A 50 -6.09 -17.00 -10.53
C GLN A 50 -6.90 -15.86 -11.14
N CYS A 51 -6.33 -15.21 -12.16
CA CYS A 51 -6.97 -14.13 -12.91
C CYS A 51 -7.03 -14.54 -14.39
N GLY A 52 -8.17 -15.06 -14.83
CA GLY A 52 -8.32 -15.64 -16.16
C GLY A 52 -7.36 -16.82 -16.36
N GLU A 53 -6.48 -16.70 -17.36
CA GLU A 53 -5.42 -17.69 -17.66
C GLU A 53 -4.12 -17.46 -16.88
N SER A 54 -3.97 -16.31 -16.23
CA SER A 54 -2.75 -15.94 -15.51
C SER A 54 -2.81 -16.35 -14.05
N LEU A 55 -1.67 -16.82 -13.53
CA LEU A 55 -1.52 -17.23 -12.14
C LEU A 55 -0.49 -16.35 -11.44
N HIS A 56 -0.94 -15.62 -10.42
CA HIS A 56 -0.14 -14.66 -9.67
C HIS A 56 0.19 -15.23 -8.30
N HIS A 57 1.48 -15.42 -8.02
CA HIS A 57 1.94 -15.92 -6.72
C HIS A 57 2.14 -14.77 -5.73
N VAL A 58 1.62 -14.93 -4.51
CA VAL A 58 1.99 -14.09 -3.38
C VAL A 58 3.35 -14.53 -2.87
N ARG A 59 4.24 -13.56 -2.65
CA ARG A 59 5.56 -13.76 -2.08
C ARG A 59 5.62 -12.99 -0.75
N PHE A 60 6.63 -12.13 -0.56
CA PHE A 60 6.86 -11.36 0.67
C PHE A 60 7.03 -9.89 0.32
N GLY A 61 5.94 -9.24 -0.11
CA GLY A 61 5.92 -7.82 -0.47
C GLY A 61 5.88 -7.51 -1.97
N ASN A 62 5.66 -8.50 -2.84
CA ASN A 62 5.41 -8.22 -4.26
C ASN A 62 4.10 -7.44 -4.45
N ILE A 63 3.98 -6.73 -5.56
CA ILE A 63 2.80 -5.94 -5.89
C ILE A 63 1.81 -6.83 -6.66
N LEU A 64 0.55 -6.85 -6.22
CA LEU A 64 -0.57 -7.45 -6.92
C LEU A 64 -1.70 -6.43 -7.05
N LYS A 65 -2.29 -6.34 -8.24
CA LYS A 65 -3.34 -5.35 -8.49
C LYS A 65 -4.70 -5.84 -7.96
N PRO A 66 -5.60 -4.92 -7.55
CA PRO A 66 -6.96 -5.27 -7.15
C PRO A 66 -7.72 -6.07 -8.23
N SER A 67 -7.50 -5.77 -9.51
CA SER A 67 -8.06 -6.53 -10.63
C SER A 67 -7.61 -8.00 -10.68
N GLU A 68 -6.37 -8.29 -10.27
CA GLU A 68 -5.83 -9.66 -10.22
C GLU A 68 -6.30 -10.44 -8.98
N THR A 69 -6.82 -9.74 -7.98
CA THR A 69 -7.16 -10.27 -6.65
C THR A 69 -8.66 -10.19 -6.34
N GLN A 70 -9.50 -10.15 -7.38
CA GLN A 70 -10.96 -10.09 -7.24
C GLN A 70 -11.55 -11.34 -6.58
N LEU A 71 -11.02 -12.52 -6.93
CA LEU A 71 -11.45 -13.81 -6.41
C LEU A 71 -10.55 -14.26 -5.25
N PRO A 72 -11.07 -15.08 -4.31
CA PRO A 72 -10.26 -15.62 -3.23
C PRO A 72 -9.10 -16.47 -3.78
N PRO A 73 -7.91 -16.40 -3.17
CA PRO A 73 -6.76 -17.15 -3.65
C PRO A 73 -6.85 -18.63 -3.27
N ARG A 74 -6.13 -19.47 -4.02
CA ARG A 74 -5.81 -20.84 -3.60
C ARG A 74 -4.66 -20.79 -2.60
N VAL A 75 -4.90 -21.30 -1.41
CA VAL A 75 -3.90 -21.38 -0.33
C VAL A 75 -3.51 -22.84 -0.11
N GLN A 76 -2.21 -23.10 -0.08
CA GLN A 76 -1.63 -24.41 0.20
C GLN A 76 -0.51 -24.29 1.24
N PHE A 77 -0.49 -25.21 2.19
CA PHE A 77 0.53 -25.29 3.23
C PHE A 77 0.61 -26.70 3.80
N ASP A 78 1.74 -27.02 4.42
CA ASP A 78 1.98 -28.33 5.03
C ASP A 78 1.32 -28.44 6.40
N ALA A 79 0.11 -29.00 6.44
CA ALA A 79 -0.68 -29.13 7.66
C ALA A 79 -0.12 -30.16 8.67
N ASN A 80 0.80 -31.03 8.24
CA ASN A 80 1.38 -32.10 9.06
C ASN A 80 2.54 -31.62 9.95
N ILE A 81 2.95 -30.36 9.85
CA ILE A 81 4.08 -29.84 10.62
C ILE A 81 3.71 -29.74 12.11
N ASN A 82 4.37 -30.56 12.92
CA ASN A 82 4.25 -30.52 14.37
C ASN A 82 5.18 -29.45 14.97
N LEU A 83 4.60 -28.31 15.30
CA LEU A 83 5.29 -27.18 15.94
C LEU A 83 5.52 -27.40 17.45
N THR A 84 4.84 -28.39 18.06
CA THR A 84 4.95 -28.69 19.49
C THR A 84 5.78 -29.96 19.71
N CYS A 85 6.68 -29.92 20.69
CA CYS A 85 7.59 -31.01 21.07
C CYS A 85 6.91 -32.19 21.77
N ASN A 86 5.60 -32.13 22.03
CA ASN A 86 4.85 -33.22 22.63
C ASN A 86 4.31 -34.15 21.54
N SER A 87 5.13 -35.14 21.17
CA SER A 87 4.72 -36.28 20.36
C SER A 87 3.69 -37.12 21.13
N LYS A 88 2.41 -36.77 21.06
CA LYS A 88 1.32 -37.68 21.42
C LYS A 88 0.32 -37.75 20.27
N GLY A 89 0.34 -38.89 19.57
CA GLY A 89 -0.72 -39.35 18.68
C GLY A 89 -0.59 -38.85 17.23
N LYS A 90 -0.32 -39.79 16.33
CA LYS A 90 -0.31 -39.61 14.87
C LYS A 90 -1.71 -39.39 14.26
N ASP A 91 -2.75 -39.34 15.11
CA ASP A 91 -4.18 -39.41 14.74
C ASP A 91 -5.01 -38.19 15.17
N VAL A 92 -4.39 -37.11 15.68
CA VAL A 92 -5.13 -35.89 16.04
C VAL A 92 -5.17 -34.96 14.82
N GLN A 93 -6.38 -34.69 14.30
CA GLN A 93 -6.59 -33.73 13.21
C GLN A 93 -5.98 -32.37 13.58
N SER A 94 -5.06 -31.88 12.74
CA SER A 94 -4.45 -30.57 12.96
C SER A 94 -5.41 -29.48 12.49
N LEU A 95 -5.77 -28.57 13.39
CA LEU A 95 -6.67 -27.46 13.12
C LEU A 95 -5.87 -26.18 12.88
N TRP A 96 -6.28 -25.41 11.89
CA TRP A 96 -5.61 -24.19 11.47
C TRP A 96 -6.61 -23.05 11.29
N SER A 97 -6.13 -21.82 11.38
CA SER A 97 -6.94 -20.63 11.08
C SER A 97 -6.16 -19.69 10.19
N LEU A 98 -6.78 -19.24 9.12
CA LEU A 98 -6.19 -18.33 8.15
C LEU A 98 -6.88 -16.97 8.26
N LEU A 99 -6.06 -15.92 8.37
CA LEU A 99 -6.51 -14.55 8.48
C LEU A 99 -5.82 -13.71 7.40
N LEU A 100 -6.59 -12.86 6.70
CA LEU A 100 -6.08 -11.83 5.78
C LEU A 100 -6.52 -10.46 6.29
N THR A 101 -5.56 -9.63 6.71
CA THR A 101 -5.81 -8.27 7.20
C THR A 101 -5.06 -7.21 6.41
N ASN A 102 -5.58 -5.99 6.48
CA ASN A 102 -4.97 -4.81 5.91
C ASN A 102 -4.87 -3.71 6.99
N PRO A 103 -3.66 -3.41 7.51
CA PRO A 103 -3.47 -2.39 8.53
C PRO A 103 -3.45 -0.95 8.00
N ASP A 104 -3.33 -0.75 6.68
CA ASP A 104 -3.13 0.58 6.06
C ASP A 104 -4.43 1.17 5.46
N GLY A 105 -5.52 0.41 5.47
CA GLY A 105 -6.70 0.64 4.64
C GLY A 105 -7.90 1.19 5.39
N HIS A 106 -7.83 1.31 6.71
CA HIS A 106 -8.95 1.79 7.51
C HIS A 106 -9.14 3.30 7.34
N PHE A 107 -10.35 3.74 6.96
CA PHE A 107 -10.60 5.14 6.61
C PHE A 107 -10.68 6.10 7.82
N GLU A 108 -11.21 5.63 8.94
CA GLU A 108 -11.49 6.50 10.09
C GLU A 108 -10.48 6.38 11.25
N GLN A 109 -9.83 5.22 11.41
CA GLN A 109 -9.10 4.88 12.62
C GLN A 109 -7.75 4.27 12.27
N ASN A 110 -6.67 5.02 12.54
CA ASN A 110 -5.30 4.63 12.14
C ASN A 110 -4.77 3.37 12.83
N GLU A 111 -5.28 3.03 14.02
CA GLU A 111 -4.83 1.85 14.77
C GLU A 111 -5.59 0.57 14.39
N LYS A 112 -6.63 0.68 13.57
CA LYS A 112 -7.50 -0.45 13.21
C LYS A 112 -7.24 -0.92 11.80
N GLU A 113 -7.59 -2.18 11.58
CA GLU A 113 -7.35 -2.90 10.35
C GLU A 113 -8.70 -3.30 9.74
N TYR A 114 -8.74 -3.54 8.43
CA TYR A 114 -9.85 -4.29 7.84
C TYR A 114 -9.49 -5.75 7.71
N CYS A 115 -10.37 -6.63 8.19
CA CYS A 115 -10.27 -8.06 7.91
C CYS A 115 -10.92 -8.37 6.55
N HIS A 116 -10.08 -8.78 5.60
CA HIS A 116 -10.51 -9.12 4.25
C HIS A 116 -11.00 -10.56 4.15
N TRP A 117 -10.40 -11.49 4.91
CA TRP A 117 -10.80 -12.90 4.88
C TRP A 117 -10.43 -13.58 6.19
N PHE A 118 -11.34 -14.38 6.74
CA PHE A 118 -11.07 -15.16 7.95
C PHE A 118 -11.76 -16.52 7.85
N VAL A 119 -10.94 -17.58 7.83
CA VAL A 119 -11.37 -18.97 7.88
C VAL A 119 -10.79 -19.63 9.12
N GLY A 120 -11.65 -20.09 10.02
CA GLY A 120 -11.28 -20.78 11.25
C GLY A 120 -11.41 -22.30 11.14
N ASN A 121 -10.84 -23.03 12.10
CA ASN A 121 -11.06 -24.47 12.27
C ASN A 121 -10.82 -25.32 11.00
N ILE A 122 -9.82 -24.96 10.18
CA ILE A 122 -9.44 -25.64 8.95
C ILE A 122 -8.84 -27.01 9.29
N PRO A 123 -9.48 -28.13 8.94
CA PRO A 123 -8.96 -29.46 9.25
C PRO A 123 -7.89 -29.88 8.23
N ASN A 124 -6.71 -30.27 8.71
CA ASN A 124 -5.62 -30.84 7.90
C ASN A 124 -5.24 -30.00 6.66
N GLY A 125 -5.45 -28.68 6.71
CA GLY A 125 -5.13 -27.77 5.62
C GLY A 125 -6.15 -27.71 4.48
N ASP A 126 -7.30 -28.38 4.59
CA ASP A 126 -8.38 -28.23 3.61
C ASP A 126 -9.26 -27.01 3.92
N LEU A 127 -8.95 -25.88 3.27
CA LEU A 127 -9.68 -24.62 3.46
C LEU A 127 -11.19 -24.75 3.20
N LYS A 128 -11.63 -25.65 2.31
CA LYS A 128 -13.05 -25.80 1.98
C LYS A 128 -13.86 -26.40 3.12
N SER A 129 -13.21 -27.20 3.95
CA SER A 129 -13.80 -27.82 5.14
C SER A 129 -13.70 -26.94 6.38
N GLY A 130 -13.06 -25.77 6.28
CA GLY A 130 -12.97 -24.79 7.36
C GLY A 130 -14.24 -23.98 7.56
N ASP A 131 -14.37 -23.39 8.75
CA ASP A 131 -15.46 -22.48 9.08
C ASP A 131 -15.13 -21.09 8.51
N GLU A 132 -15.74 -20.69 7.38
CA GLU A 132 -15.61 -19.33 6.85
C GLU A 132 -16.39 -18.35 7.73
N LEU A 133 -15.65 -17.52 8.47
CA LEU A 133 -16.21 -16.56 9.43
C LEU A 133 -16.43 -15.21 8.77
N ILE A 134 -15.42 -14.74 8.03
CA ILE A 134 -15.48 -13.49 7.29
C ILE A 134 -15.20 -13.82 5.83
N PRO A 135 -16.18 -13.62 4.91
CA PRO A 135 -16.02 -13.96 3.51
C PRO A 135 -14.95 -13.08 2.85
N TYR A 136 -14.32 -13.61 1.81
CA TYR A 136 -13.26 -12.89 1.09
C TYR A 136 -13.76 -11.56 0.52
N LEU A 137 -12.99 -10.50 0.77
CA LEU A 137 -13.17 -9.17 0.19
C LEU A 137 -11.89 -8.80 -0.56
N GLN A 138 -12.01 -8.48 -1.84
CA GLN A 138 -10.88 -8.03 -2.64
C GLN A 138 -10.22 -6.77 -2.04
N PRO A 139 -8.92 -6.55 -2.25
CA PRO A 139 -8.27 -5.27 -2.03
C PRO A 139 -9.05 -4.09 -2.63
N PHE A 140 -9.16 -2.99 -1.88
CA PHE A 140 -9.77 -1.74 -2.32
C PHE A 140 -8.96 -0.51 -1.85
N PRO A 141 -7.68 -0.37 -2.23
CA PRO A 141 -6.90 0.81 -1.87
C PRO A 141 -7.52 2.07 -2.49
N ALA A 142 -7.72 3.10 -1.66
CA ALA A 142 -8.24 4.38 -2.14
C ALA A 142 -7.24 5.11 -3.04
N LYS A 143 -7.73 6.03 -3.87
CA LYS A 143 -6.85 6.71 -4.82
C LYS A 143 -5.88 7.61 -4.07
N ALA A 144 -4.60 7.52 -4.45
CA ALA A 144 -3.49 8.29 -3.89
C ALA A 144 -3.21 8.07 -2.39
N THR A 145 -3.62 6.94 -1.81
CA THR A 145 -3.12 6.49 -0.49
C THR A 145 -1.79 5.77 -0.57
N GLY A 146 -1.31 5.43 -1.77
CA GLY A 146 -0.07 4.71 -2.00
C GLY A 146 -0.25 3.19 -1.98
N TYR A 147 0.79 2.48 -1.53
CA TYR A 147 0.78 1.02 -1.43
C TYR A 147 0.25 0.59 -0.06
N GLN A 148 -0.77 -0.26 -0.05
CA GLN A 148 -1.30 -0.87 1.17
C GLN A 148 -0.86 -2.33 1.27
N ARG A 149 -0.54 -2.78 2.48
CA ARG A 149 -0.07 -4.14 2.75
C ARG A 149 -1.24 -5.07 3.07
N TYR A 150 -1.26 -6.23 2.42
CA TYR A 150 -2.25 -7.29 2.66
C TYR A 150 -1.54 -8.51 3.22
N ILE A 151 -1.85 -8.86 4.46
CA ILE A 151 -1.05 -9.77 5.26
C ILE A 151 -1.87 -11.02 5.57
N PHE A 152 -1.40 -12.16 5.08
CA PHE A 152 -1.87 -13.48 5.44
C PHE A 152 -1.13 -14.01 6.65
N ILE A 153 -1.89 -14.38 7.68
CA ILE A 153 -1.37 -15.00 8.89
C ILE A 153 -2.04 -16.36 9.03
N LEU A 154 -1.21 -17.40 9.18
CA LEU A 154 -1.67 -18.74 9.48
C LEU A 154 -1.39 -19.05 10.95
N TYR A 155 -2.44 -19.37 11.69
CA TYR A 155 -2.39 -19.82 13.06
C TYR A 155 -2.59 -21.33 13.14
N LYS A 156 -1.74 -22.00 13.92
CA LYS A 156 -1.97 -23.38 14.36
C LYS A 156 -2.85 -23.36 15.60
N GLN A 157 -3.94 -24.11 15.61
CA GLN A 157 -4.83 -24.24 16.75
C GLN A 157 -4.49 -25.51 17.56
N THR A 158 -4.60 -25.44 18.88
CA THR A 158 -4.44 -26.62 19.74
C THR A 158 -5.71 -27.45 19.79
N ASN A 159 -6.87 -26.78 19.79
CA ASN A 159 -8.21 -27.38 19.88
C ASN A 159 -9.17 -26.63 18.93
N ARG A 160 -10.37 -27.15 18.71
CA ARG A 160 -11.42 -26.42 17.99
C ARG A 160 -11.88 -25.21 18.81
N ILE A 161 -11.94 -24.05 18.18
CA ILE A 161 -12.29 -22.79 18.83
C ILE A 161 -13.62 -22.29 18.28
N ASN A 162 -14.46 -21.74 19.14
CA ASN A 162 -15.67 -21.06 18.71
C ASN A 162 -15.35 -19.58 18.40
N PHE A 163 -15.40 -19.22 17.11
CA PHE A 163 -15.17 -17.87 16.62
C PHE A 163 -16.48 -17.16 16.21
N SER A 164 -17.63 -17.58 16.75
CA SER A 164 -18.95 -17.02 16.40
C SER A 164 -19.02 -15.49 16.48
N GLN A 165 -18.26 -14.87 17.38
CA GLN A 165 -18.21 -13.41 17.55
C GLN A 165 -17.67 -12.64 16.34
N TYR A 166 -16.86 -13.28 15.48
CA TYR A 166 -16.29 -12.66 14.29
C TYR A 166 -17.07 -13.00 13.01
N ARG A 167 -18.15 -13.77 13.13
CA ARG A 167 -18.88 -14.23 11.96
C ARG A 167 -19.61 -13.06 11.31
N GLN A 168 -19.32 -12.82 10.04
CA GLN A 168 -19.96 -11.81 9.21
C GLN A 168 -20.71 -12.48 8.06
N ILE A 169 -21.95 -12.06 7.87
CA ILE A 169 -22.81 -12.55 6.78
C ILE A 169 -22.62 -11.68 5.54
N ASP A 170 -22.61 -10.36 5.74
CA ASP A 170 -22.53 -9.41 4.64
C ASP A 170 -21.06 -9.14 4.26
N PRO A 171 -20.64 -9.48 3.04
CA PRO A 171 -19.25 -9.34 2.64
C PRO A 171 -18.82 -7.88 2.44
N TYR A 172 -19.75 -6.92 2.34
CA TYR A 172 -19.44 -5.53 2.00
C TYR A 172 -19.66 -4.55 3.17
N ASP A 173 -20.00 -5.03 4.36
CA ASP A 173 -20.14 -4.19 5.56
C ASP A 173 -18.76 -3.85 6.15
N LEU A 174 -18.28 -2.63 5.90
CA LEU A 174 -16.95 -2.18 6.33
C LEU A 174 -16.83 -2.00 7.86
N PRO A 175 -17.77 -1.30 8.56
CA PRO A 175 -17.76 -1.23 10.02
C PRO A 175 -17.64 -2.59 10.70
N ALA A 176 -18.38 -3.60 10.23
CA ALA A 176 -18.36 -4.94 10.83
C ALA A 176 -17.06 -5.72 10.54
N ARG A 177 -16.29 -5.32 9.53
CA ARG A 177 -14.96 -5.86 9.19
C ARG A 177 -13.81 -5.19 9.94
N THR A 178 -14.10 -4.16 10.73
CA THR A 178 -13.13 -3.49 11.59
C THR A 178 -12.54 -4.50 12.56
N PHE A 179 -11.22 -4.68 12.49
CA PHE A 179 -10.52 -5.73 13.20
C PHE A 179 -9.21 -5.20 13.79
N ARG A 180 -8.73 -5.85 14.85
CA ARG A 180 -7.41 -5.60 15.42
C ARG A 180 -6.76 -6.94 15.75
N THR A 181 -5.69 -7.25 15.03
CA THR A 181 -5.02 -8.56 15.14
C THR A 181 -4.45 -8.80 16.52
N LEU A 182 -3.92 -7.74 17.15
CA LEU A 182 -3.39 -7.79 18.52
C LEU A 182 -4.44 -8.25 19.54
N ASP A 183 -5.65 -7.69 19.49
CA ASP A 183 -6.71 -7.98 20.46
C ASP A 183 -7.26 -9.38 20.26
N PHE A 184 -7.43 -9.79 18.99
CA PHE A 184 -7.76 -11.17 18.64
C PHE A 184 -6.71 -12.15 19.19
N TYR A 185 -5.43 -11.91 18.91
CA TYR A 185 -4.38 -12.80 19.36
C TYR A 185 -4.32 -12.89 20.88
N ARG A 186 -4.47 -11.76 21.58
CA ARG A 186 -4.49 -11.71 23.05
C ARG A 186 -5.63 -12.56 23.65
N GLN A 187 -6.80 -12.60 23.02
CA GLN A 187 -7.94 -13.40 23.49
C GLN A 187 -7.72 -14.90 23.35
N TYR A 188 -6.98 -15.34 22.32
CA TYR A 188 -6.84 -16.75 21.98
C TYR A 188 -5.42 -17.30 22.10
N GLN A 189 -4.45 -16.53 22.61
CA GLN A 189 -3.02 -16.86 22.64
C GLN A 189 -2.69 -18.24 23.23
N ASP A 190 -3.49 -18.71 24.20
CA ASP A 190 -3.29 -20.02 24.85
C ASP A 190 -3.70 -21.20 23.95
N HIS A 191 -4.46 -20.92 22.88
CA HIS A 191 -5.03 -21.91 21.97
C HIS A 191 -4.57 -21.76 20.52
N ILE A 192 -4.02 -20.61 20.14
CA ILE A 192 -3.51 -20.36 18.79
C ILE A 192 -2.04 -19.93 18.82
N THR A 193 -1.28 -20.40 17.86
CA THR A 193 0.13 -20.02 17.68
C THR A 193 0.36 -19.59 16.24
N PRO A 194 0.88 -18.38 15.98
CA PRO A 194 1.21 -17.96 14.62
C PRO A 194 2.33 -18.83 14.06
N ALA A 195 2.09 -19.38 12.87
CA ALA A 195 2.91 -20.42 12.27
C ALA A 195 3.42 -20.06 10.88
N GLY A 196 2.61 -19.37 10.09
CA GLY A 196 2.93 -18.97 8.72
C GLY A 196 2.60 -17.50 8.49
N LEU A 197 3.35 -16.88 7.59
CA LEU A 197 3.19 -15.49 7.18
C LEU A 197 3.47 -15.36 5.69
N ALA A 198 2.61 -14.65 4.98
CA ALA A 198 2.83 -14.22 3.60
C ALA A 198 2.13 -12.88 3.39
N PHE A 199 2.64 -12.00 2.55
CA PHE A 199 2.00 -10.73 2.30
C PHE A 199 2.35 -10.16 0.94
N PHE A 200 1.47 -9.33 0.41
CA PHE A 200 1.67 -8.58 -0.83
C PHE A 200 1.28 -7.12 -0.62
N GLN A 201 1.65 -6.27 -1.57
CA GLN A 201 1.24 -4.88 -1.63
C GLN A 201 0.22 -4.69 -2.74
N SER A 202 -0.75 -3.82 -2.52
CA SER A 202 -1.70 -3.40 -3.55
C SER A 202 -1.82 -1.90 -3.55
N ASP A 203 -1.88 -1.31 -4.73
CA ASP A 203 -2.14 0.09 -4.97
C ASP A 203 -3.42 0.26 -5.80
N TRP A 204 -3.83 1.51 -5.95
CA TRP A 204 -5.05 1.86 -6.67
C TRP A 204 -5.05 1.34 -8.11
N ASP A 205 -6.22 0.91 -8.57
CA ASP A 205 -6.46 0.43 -9.93
C ASP A 205 -7.76 1.01 -10.50
N ALA A 206 -7.84 1.09 -11.83
CA ALA A 206 -8.95 1.67 -12.57
C ALA A 206 -10.27 0.88 -12.41
N SER A 207 -10.20 -0.38 -11.95
CA SER A 207 -11.37 -1.21 -11.65
C SER A 207 -12.09 -0.83 -10.34
N LEU A 208 -11.42 -0.09 -9.45
CA LEU A 208 -11.93 0.19 -8.12
C LEU A 208 -13.12 1.16 -8.06
N PRO A 209 -13.20 2.26 -8.86
CA PRO A 209 -14.34 3.15 -8.82
C PRO A 209 -15.68 2.41 -9.01
N GLU A 210 -15.74 1.48 -9.96
CA GLU A 210 -16.91 0.64 -10.18
C GLU A 210 -17.23 -0.25 -8.97
N PHE A 211 -16.21 -0.82 -8.33
CA PHE A 211 -16.35 -1.62 -7.11
C PHE A 211 -16.91 -0.80 -5.94
N TYR A 212 -16.39 0.41 -5.69
CA TYR A 212 -16.89 1.30 -4.63
C TYR A 212 -18.37 1.62 -4.83
N HIS A 213 -18.76 1.98 -6.06
CA HIS A 213 -20.14 2.35 -6.36
C HIS A 213 -21.10 1.14 -6.32
N LYS A 214 -20.74 0.01 -6.95
CA LYS A 214 -21.65 -1.13 -7.11
C LYS A 214 -21.68 -2.06 -5.90
N LYS A 215 -20.53 -2.31 -5.25
CA LYS A 215 -20.41 -3.29 -4.16
C LYS A 215 -20.48 -2.63 -2.79
N LEU A 216 -19.66 -1.61 -2.55
CA LEU A 216 -19.61 -0.91 -1.26
C LEU A 216 -20.72 0.14 -1.11
N GLN A 217 -21.38 0.55 -2.20
CA GLN A 217 -22.37 1.64 -2.21
C GLN A 217 -21.82 2.96 -1.68
N LEU A 218 -20.53 3.19 -1.86
CA LEU A 218 -19.80 4.38 -1.42
C LEU A 218 -19.33 5.20 -2.62
N GLN A 219 -19.14 6.50 -2.40
CA GLN A 219 -18.35 7.31 -3.33
C GLN A 219 -16.88 6.93 -3.20
N HIS A 220 -16.20 6.78 -4.32
CA HIS A 220 -14.79 6.45 -4.35
C HIS A 220 -13.95 7.58 -3.72
N PRO A 221 -13.26 7.36 -2.59
CA PRO A 221 -12.47 8.39 -1.95
C PRO A 221 -11.16 8.63 -2.70
N VAL A 222 -10.84 9.90 -2.91
CA VAL A 222 -9.60 10.37 -3.54
C VAL A 222 -8.86 11.22 -2.53
N PHE A 223 -7.65 10.80 -2.19
CA PHE A 223 -6.77 11.53 -1.29
C PHE A 223 -5.77 12.36 -2.10
N GLU A 224 -5.17 13.34 -1.44
CA GLU A 224 -4.04 14.08 -1.99
C GLU A 224 -3.03 14.28 -0.87
N TYR A 225 -1.75 14.09 -1.17
CA TYR A 225 -0.72 14.37 -0.21
C TYR A 225 -0.58 15.89 -0.05
N HIS A 226 -1.05 16.40 1.08
CA HIS A 226 -0.94 17.82 1.41
C HIS A 226 0.43 18.12 2.01
N PHE A 227 1.37 18.59 1.18
CA PHE A 227 2.69 19.02 1.66
C PHE A 227 2.55 20.15 2.68
N PRO A 228 3.35 20.14 3.76
CA PRO A 228 3.38 21.28 4.68
C PRO A 228 3.84 22.52 3.91
N ALA A 229 3.22 23.66 4.20
CA ALA A 229 3.63 24.92 3.61
C ALA A 229 5.12 25.17 3.89
N SER A 230 5.85 25.62 2.87
CA SER A 230 7.25 26.01 3.05
C SER A 230 7.33 27.11 4.10
N TYR A 231 8.23 26.97 5.07
CA TYR A 231 8.44 28.03 6.05
C TYR A 231 8.87 29.32 5.36
N ILE A 232 8.11 30.39 5.60
CA ILE A 232 8.43 31.74 5.14
C ILE A 232 8.76 32.56 6.39
N ARG A 233 9.93 33.19 6.39
CA ARG A 233 10.32 34.13 7.46
C ARG A 233 9.37 35.32 7.46
N GLU A 234 9.24 36.02 8.58
CA GLU A 234 8.47 37.26 8.61
C GLU A 234 9.02 38.30 7.63
N GLN A 235 8.12 39.11 7.08
CA GLN A 235 8.49 40.14 6.12
C GLN A 235 9.23 41.28 6.83
N GLU A 236 10.50 41.46 6.48
CA GLU A 236 11.31 42.61 6.84
C GLU A 236 10.92 43.84 6.00
N TRP A 237 10.93 45.02 6.62
CA TRP A 237 10.74 46.31 5.92
C TRP A 237 11.84 46.59 4.89
N PHE A 238 13.09 46.23 5.22
CA PHE A 238 14.26 46.44 4.37
C PHE A 238 15.02 45.13 4.16
N PRO A 239 14.60 44.30 3.19
CA PRO A 239 15.20 42.99 2.93
C PRO A 239 16.56 43.15 2.23
N LEU A 240 17.60 43.43 3.01
CA LEU A 240 18.95 43.67 2.50
C LEU A 240 19.51 42.43 1.79
N ARG A 241 20.13 42.65 0.62
CA ARG A 241 20.74 41.59 -0.22
C ARG A 241 19.77 40.49 -0.64
N LYS A 242 18.46 40.75 -0.68
CA LYS A 242 17.46 39.85 -1.24
C LYS A 242 17.02 40.34 -2.63
N PRO A 243 16.87 39.44 -3.61
CA PRO A 243 16.29 39.81 -4.89
C PRO A 243 14.83 40.22 -4.70
N PHE A 244 14.46 41.42 -5.16
CA PHE A 244 13.14 42.02 -4.94
C PHE A 244 11.99 41.12 -5.42
N ASN A 245 12.06 40.63 -6.66
CA ASN A 245 11.01 39.79 -7.25
C ASN A 245 10.78 38.50 -6.45
N THR A 246 11.85 37.76 -6.16
CA THR A 246 11.76 36.48 -5.45
C THR A 246 11.42 36.65 -3.98
N TYR A 247 11.75 37.80 -3.39
CA TYR A 247 11.37 38.12 -2.01
C TYR A 247 9.89 38.50 -1.91
N MET A 248 9.43 39.44 -2.73
CA MET A 248 8.04 39.89 -2.70
C MET A 248 7.08 38.75 -3.05
N ASP A 249 7.42 37.93 -4.06
CA ASP A 249 6.59 36.79 -4.47
C ASP A 249 6.44 35.68 -3.41
N LYS A 250 7.22 35.70 -2.33
CA LYS A 250 7.00 34.78 -1.20
C LYS A 250 5.78 35.16 -0.37
N TYR A 251 5.49 36.45 -0.27
CA TYR A 251 4.43 36.99 0.58
C TYR A 251 3.16 37.30 -0.19
N ARG A 252 3.24 37.30 -1.52
CA ARG A 252 2.07 37.45 -2.40
C ARG A 252 1.27 36.17 -2.44
N ASP A 253 -0.04 36.31 -2.62
CA ASP A 253 -0.91 35.18 -2.88
C ASP A 253 -0.48 34.47 -4.17
N SER A 254 -0.27 33.16 -4.05
CA SER A 254 0.09 32.28 -5.15
C SER A 254 -0.92 32.33 -6.30
N ALA A 255 -2.21 32.54 -6.02
CA ALA A 255 -3.25 32.60 -7.04
C ALA A 255 -3.11 33.86 -7.92
N LEU A 256 -2.79 35.01 -7.30
CA LEU A 256 -2.53 36.25 -8.02
C LEU A 256 -1.30 36.14 -8.91
N ILE A 257 -0.23 35.54 -8.39
CA ILE A 257 0.99 35.31 -9.18
C ILE A 257 0.67 34.41 -10.38
N ARG A 258 -0.01 33.27 -10.18
CA ARG A 258 -0.42 32.37 -11.29
C ARG A 258 -1.26 33.11 -12.34
N LYS A 259 -2.21 33.95 -11.91
CA LYS A 259 -3.03 34.76 -12.82
C LYS A 259 -2.17 35.70 -13.66
N GLU A 260 -1.18 36.38 -13.08
CA GLU A 260 -0.27 37.27 -13.82
C GLU A 260 0.55 36.51 -14.87
N TYR A 261 1.11 35.35 -14.50
CA TYR A 261 1.85 34.51 -15.44
C TYR A 261 0.96 33.96 -16.56
N LEU A 262 -0.26 33.53 -16.24
CA LEU A 262 -1.24 33.07 -17.24
C LEU A 262 -1.61 34.20 -18.22
N ILE A 263 -1.84 35.41 -17.74
CA ILE A 263 -2.13 36.58 -18.59
C ILE A 263 -0.93 36.89 -19.49
N ARG A 264 0.31 36.85 -18.97
CA ARG A 264 1.53 37.04 -19.77
C ARG A 264 1.67 35.97 -20.85
N LYS A 265 1.40 34.70 -20.51
CA LYS A 265 1.42 33.58 -21.46
C LYS A 265 0.39 33.81 -22.57
N PHE A 266 -0.86 34.13 -22.22
CA PHE A 266 -1.91 34.40 -23.19
C PHE A 266 -1.68 35.64 -24.05
N ALA A 267 -1.00 36.66 -23.53
CA ALA A 267 -0.63 37.82 -24.34
C ALA A 267 0.38 37.46 -25.45
N ASN A 268 1.21 36.44 -25.23
CA ASN A 268 2.24 36.00 -26.18
C ASN A 268 1.79 34.84 -27.08
N THR A 269 0.75 34.10 -26.71
CA THR A 269 0.23 32.98 -27.52
C THR A 269 -0.97 33.41 -28.34
N HIS A 270 -0.85 33.34 -29.67
CA HIS A 270 -2.00 33.53 -30.55
C HIS A 270 -2.84 32.25 -30.63
N PRO A 271 -4.20 32.29 -30.56
CA PRO A 271 -5.03 31.08 -30.52
C PRO A 271 -4.99 30.21 -31.78
N PHE A 272 -4.63 30.80 -32.93
CA PHE A 272 -4.72 30.16 -34.25
C PHE A 272 -3.37 30.02 -34.96
N GLU A 273 -2.30 30.61 -34.41
CA GLU A 273 -0.97 30.49 -34.99
C GLU A 273 -0.15 29.48 -34.19
N GLU A 274 0.73 28.77 -34.86
CA GLU A 274 1.66 27.88 -34.19
C GLU A 274 2.59 28.70 -33.30
N SER A 275 2.78 28.25 -32.06
CA SER A 275 3.74 28.87 -31.15
C SER A 275 5.14 28.81 -31.74
N GLU A 276 5.91 29.89 -31.59
CA GLU A 276 7.31 29.93 -32.04
C GLU A 276 8.10 28.75 -31.46
N ALA A 277 8.87 28.07 -32.32
CA ALA A 277 9.69 26.95 -31.89
C ALA A 277 10.74 27.40 -30.86
N PRO A 278 10.97 26.62 -29.78
CA PRO A 278 11.97 26.98 -28.79
C PRO A 278 13.36 27.03 -29.42
N LEU A 279 14.20 27.95 -28.95
CA LEU A 279 15.58 28.10 -29.41
C LEU A 279 16.34 26.79 -29.20
N ARG A 280 16.97 26.26 -30.25
CA ARG A 280 17.74 24.99 -30.19
C ARG A 280 18.86 25.03 -29.13
N PHE A 281 19.44 26.21 -28.89
CA PHE A 281 20.48 26.44 -27.88
C PHE A 281 20.16 27.69 -27.05
N PRO A 282 19.25 27.59 -26.06
CA PRO A 282 18.72 28.72 -25.28
C PRO A 282 19.76 29.71 -24.72
N ASN A 283 20.88 29.16 -24.24
CA ASN A 283 21.96 29.91 -23.59
C ASN A 283 22.98 30.49 -24.57
N ALA A 284 22.96 30.09 -25.85
CA ALA A 284 23.89 30.59 -26.86
C ALA A 284 23.45 31.93 -27.45
N HIS A 285 22.17 32.29 -27.29
CA HIS A 285 21.63 33.55 -27.79
C HIS A 285 21.91 34.70 -26.79
N PRO A 286 22.58 35.78 -27.21
CA PRO A 286 22.89 36.89 -26.33
C PRO A 286 21.61 37.57 -25.80
N ILE A 287 21.73 38.19 -24.63
CA ILE A 287 20.69 39.01 -24.00
C ILE A 287 21.35 40.35 -23.74
N ASN A 288 21.02 41.35 -24.57
CA ASN A 288 21.64 42.68 -24.55
C ASN A 288 20.64 43.71 -24.00
N ASP A 289 21.15 44.77 -23.37
CA ASP A 289 20.40 45.97 -22.98
C ASP A 289 19.17 45.75 -22.09
N VAL A 290 19.19 44.72 -21.25
CA VAL A 290 18.14 44.49 -20.23
C VAL A 290 18.71 44.49 -18.81
N PRO A 291 17.93 44.92 -17.82
CA PRO A 291 18.29 44.76 -16.41
C PRO A 291 18.62 43.29 -16.07
N SER A 292 19.55 43.08 -15.14
CA SER A 292 20.02 41.74 -14.75
C SER A 292 18.90 40.79 -14.30
N TRP A 293 17.86 41.31 -13.64
CA TRP A 293 16.70 40.54 -13.21
C TRP A 293 15.85 40.07 -14.40
N LEU A 294 15.60 40.94 -15.39
CA LEU A 294 14.85 40.62 -16.60
C LEU A 294 15.63 39.64 -17.47
N GLY A 295 16.96 39.81 -17.57
CA GLY A 295 17.82 38.83 -18.22
C GLY A 295 17.79 37.46 -17.55
N THR A 296 17.59 37.40 -16.22
CA THR A 296 17.42 36.14 -15.50
C THR A 296 16.06 35.49 -15.79
N GLU A 297 14.99 36.27 -15.90
CA GLU A 297 13.66 35.79 -16.31
C GLU A 297 13.68 35.27 -17.75
N ILE A 298 14.24 36.03 -18.71
CA ILE A 298 14.38 35.57 -20.10
C ILE A 298 15.15 34.25 -20.19
N ARG A 299 16.22 34.06 -19.41
CA ARG A 299 16.95 32.78 -19.38
C ARG A 299 16.10 31.64 -18.83
N LYS A 300 15.33 31.89 -17.78
CA LYS A 300 14.41 30.90 -17.20
C LYS A 300 13.32 30.52 -18.19
N ASP A 301 12.75 31.49 -18.89
CA ASP A 301 11.73 31.26 -19.93
C ASP A 301 12.29 30.40 -21.05
N ARG A 302 13.47 30.72 -21.59
CA ARG A 302 14.10 29.94 -22.68
C ARG A 302 14.47 28.51 -22.25
N LEU A 303 14.73 28.27 -20.97
CA LEU A 303 15.05 26.95 -20.42
C LEU A 303 13.80 26.19 -19.92
N GLY A 304 12.63 26.83 -19.93
CA GLY A 304 11.43 26.28 -19.29
C GLY A 304 11.66 26.00 -17.80
N TRP A 305 12.30 26.91 -17.07
CA TRP A 305 12.62 26.74 -15.66
C TRP A 305 11.75 27.62 -14.75
N GLY A 306 11.20 27.02 -13.70
CA GLY A 306 10.40 27.72 -12.69
C GLY A 306 8.92 27.82 -13.06
N ARG A 307 8.28 28.90 -12.61
CA ARG A 307 6.81 29.07 -12.65
C ARG A 307 6.22 29.22 -14.06
N ILE A 308 7.04 29.27 -15.10
CA ILE A 308 6.58 29.24 -16.52
C ILE A 308 5.97 27.88 -16.88
N ASN A 309 6.36 26.80 -16.18
CA ASN A 309 5.81 25.46 -16.39
C ASN A 309 4.60 25.15 -15.50
N ASP A 310 4.33 25.96 -14.48
CA ASP A 310 3.23 25.74 -13.54
C ASP A 310 1.85 26.10 -14.16
N VAL A 311 1.82 26.50 -15.43
CA VAL A 311 0.66 27.01 -16.17
C VAL A 311 0.61 26.44 -17.58
#